data_AF-J9A9H5-F1
#
_entry.id   AF-J9A9H5-F1
#
_cell.length_a   1.000
_cell.length_b   1.000
_cell.length_c   1.000
_cell.angle_alpha   90.00
_cell.angle_beta   90.00
_cell.angle_gamma   90.00
#
_symmetry.space_group_name_H-M   'P 1'
#
loop_
_entity.id
_entity.type
_entity.pdbx_description
1 polymer ?
#
loop_
_entity_poly.entity_id
_entity_poly.type
_entity_poly.pdbx_seq_one_letter_code
_entity_poly.pdbx_strand_id
1 'polypeptide(L)' 'KSPVNDEADIKKKEESIMELGNMLAKNKRTQELRKMIENTRPFLVSLGKAKAAKLVRNLVDLCLMIEDNAIRYLTSF' A
#
# COMPACT_ATOMS: atom_id res chain seq x y z
N LYS A 1 9.55 -5.26 -29.04
CA LYS A 1 8.60 -4.76 -28.02
C LYS A 1 9.32 -3.63 -27.28
N SER A 2 8.84 -2.39 -27.44
CA SER A 2 9.55 -1.20 -26.98
C SER A 2 9.50 -1.10 -25.44
N PRO A 3 10.64 -0.85 -24.75
CA PRO A 3 10.75 -0.90 -23.29
C PRO A 3 10.07 0.26 -22.53
N VAL A 4 9.45 1.21 -23.24
CA VAL A 4 8.90 2.44 -22.66
C VAL A 4 7.52 2.21 -22.01
N ASN A 5 6.79 1.19 -22.43
CA ASN A 5 5.45 0.92 -21.91
C ASN A 5 5.50 0.33 -20.49
N ASP A 6 6.46 -0.55 -20.22
CA ASP A 6 6.52 -1.30 -18.97
C ASP A 6 6.77 -0.38 -17.77
N GLU A 7 7.65 0.63 -17.89
CA GLU A 7 7.93 1.53 -16.76
C GLU A 7 6.78 2.50 -16.45
N ALA A 8 6.12 3.04 -17.49
CA ALA A 8 4.95 3.89 -17.33
C ALA A 8 3.77 3.10 -16.73
N ASP A 9 3.56 1.87 -17.19
CA ASP A 9 2.50 0.99 -16.68
C ASP A 9 2.75 0.56 -15.23
N ILE A 10 4.02 0.28 -14.86
CA ILE A 10 4.42 0.01 -13.47
C ILE A 10 4.16 1.23 -12.59
N LYS A 11 4.57 2.43 -13.02
CA LYS A 11 4.37 3.65 -12.25
C LYS A 11 2.88 3.93 -12.00
N LYS A 12 2.05 3.77 -13.04
CA LYS A 12 0.59 3.97 -12.92
C LYS A 12 -0.06 2.98 -11.97
N LYS A 13 0.41 1.72 -11.96
CA LYS A 13 -0.03 0.71 -10.98
C LYS A 13 0.41 1.05 -9.56
N GLU A 14 1.65 1.51 -9.38
CA GLU A 14 2.17 1.95 -8.08
C GLU A 14 1.31 3.09 -7.49
N GLU A 15 1.01 4.10 -8.30
CA GLU A 15 0.14 5.21 -7.93
C GLU A 15 -1.28 4.73 -7.57
N SER A 16 -1.87 3.85 -8.38
CA SER A 16 -3.20 3.28 -8.12
C SER A 16 -3.26 2.50 -6.81
N ILE A 17 -2.21 1.70 -6.51
CA ILE A 17 -2.09 0.94 -5.27
C ILE A 17 -2.01 1.89 -4.07
N MET A 18 -1.22 2.95 -4.17
CA MET A 18 -1.09 3.95 -3.10
C MET A 18 -2.39 4.72 -2.87
N GLU A 19 -3.10 5.07 -3.93
CA GLU A 19 -4.37 5.81 -3.83
C GLU A 19 -5.47 4.95 -3.17
N LEU A 20 -5.59 3.68 -3.58
CA LEU A 20 -6.47 2.71 -2.93
C LEU A 20 -6.08 2.49 -1.46
N GLY A 21 -4.78 2.36 -1.16
CA GLY A 21 -4.28 2.20 0.20
C GLY A 21 -4.67 3.37 1.11
N ASN A 22 -4.48 4.60 0.62
CA ASN A 22 -4.89 5.82 1.33
C ASN A 22 -6.41 5.87 1.56
N MET A 23 -7.20 5.50 0.56
CA MET A 23 -8.67 5.46 0.69
C MET A 23 -9.11 4.43 1.73
N LEU A 24 -8.53 3.22 1.73
CA LEU A 24 -8.84 2.19 2.72
C LEU A 24 -8.44 2.62 4.14
N ALA A 25 -7.29 3.28 4.28
CA ALA A 25 -6.83 3.80 5.56
C ALA A 25 -7.74 4.90 6.12
N LYS A 26 -8.16 5.86 5.27
CA LYS A 26 -9.14 6.89 5.66
C LYS A 26 -10.47 6.30 6.14
N ASN A 27 -10.90 5.20 5.52
CA ASN A 27 -12.12 4.49 5.91
C ASN A 27 -11.92 3.47 7.04
N LYS A 28 -10.75 3.43 7.68
CA LYS A 28 -10.39 2.48 8.75
C LYS A 28 -10.59 1.01 8.36
N ARG A 29 -10.46 0.68 7.07
CA ARG A 29 -10.66 -0.68 6.52
C ARG A 29 -9.37 -1.50 6.57
N THR A 30 -8.87 -1.78 7.77
CA THR A 30 -7.57 -2.46 7.97
C THR A 30 -7.51 -3.85 7.34
N GLN A 31 -8.59 -4.64 7.40
CA GLN A 31 -8.63 -5.98 6.81
C GLN A 31 -8.51 -5.94 5.27
N GLU A 32 -9.24 -5.04 4.63
CA GLU A 32 -9.17 -4.83 3.18
C GLU A 32 -7.78 -4.34 2.76
N LEU A 33 -7.18 -3.43 3.54
CA LEU A 33 -5.83 -2.93 3.29
C LEU A 33 -4.79 -4.06 3.40
N ARG A 34 -4.90 -4.94 4.42
CA ARG A 34 -4.04 -6.12 4.56
C ARG A 34 -4.18 -7.06 3.38
N LYS A 35 -5.41 -7.35 2.95
CA LYS A 35 -5.68 -8.20 1.78
C LYS A 35 -5.11 -7.59 0.49
N MET A 36 -5.16 -6.27 0.35
CA MET A 36 -4.54 -5.56 -0.78
C MET A 36 -3.01 -5.69 -0.78
N ILE A 37 -2.36 -5.61 0.38
CA ILE A 37 -0.90 -5.83 0.52
C ILE A 37 -0.52 -7.26 0.09
N GLU A 38 -1.33 -8.25 0.46
CA GLU A 38 -1.10 -9.63 0.02
C GLU A 38 -1.28 -9.78 -1.50
N ASN A 39 -2.33 -9.17 -2.07
CA ASN A 39 -2.61 -9.19 -3.51
C ASN A 39 -1.57 -8.44 -4.35
N THR A 40 -0.84 -7.50 -3.76
CA THR A 40 0.23 -6.75 -4.44
C THR A 40 1.57 -7.50 -4.45
N ARG A 41 1.73 -8.59 -3.69
CA ARG A 41 2.97 -9.40 -3.67
C ARG A 41 3.47 -9.84 -5.06
N PRO A 42 2.62 -10.34 -5.98
CA PRO A 42 3.07 -10.70 -7.33
C PRO A 42 3.60 -9.50 -8.13
N PHE A 43 3.01 -8.31 -7.92
CA PHE A 43 3.45 -7.07 -8.57
C PHE A 43 4.80 -6.59 -8.01
N LEU A 44 5.04 -6.76 -6.71
CA LEU A 44 6.32 -6.42 -6.08
C LEU A 44 7.50 -7.20 -6.64
N VAL A 45 7.29 -8.44 -7.11
CA VAL A 45 8.33 -9.26 -7.77
C VAL A 45 8.74 -8.65 -9.12
N SER A 46 7.80 -7.99 -9.82
CA SER A 46 8.10 -7.25 -11.06
C SER A 46 8.70 -5.86 -10.83
N LEU A 47 8.67 -5.37 -9.59
CA LEU A 47 9.32 -4.12 -9.18
C LEU A 47 10.78 -4.37 -8.78
N GLY A 48 11.65 -3.40 -9.06
CA GLY A 48 13.00 -3.40 -8.49
C GLY A 48 12.96 -3.38 -6.96
N LYS A 49 13.91 -4.08 -6.31
CA LYS A 49 13.98 -4.26 -4.84
C LYS A 49 13.72 -2.97 -4.05
N ALA A 50 14.31 -1.86 -4.47
CA ALA A 50 14.15 -0.56 -3.80
C ALA A 50 12.71 -0.03 -3.89
N LYS A 51 12.08 -0.07 -5.08
CA LYS A 51 10.70 0.39 -5.27
C LYS A 51 9.71 -0.52 -4.52
N ALA A 52 9.93 -1.83 -4.58
CA ALA A 52 9.12 -2.80 -3.84
C ALA A 52 9.17 -2.56 -2.33
N ALA A 53 10.37 -2.40 -1.75
CA ALA A 53 10.54 -2.11 -0.33
C ALA A 53 9.87 -0.80 0.08
N LYS A 54 9.99 0.24 -0.75
CA LYS A 54 9.33 1.54 -0.52
C LYS A 54 7.79 1.40 -0.52
N LEU A 55 7.23 0.71 -1.51
CA LEU A 55 5.79 0.51 -1.63
C LEU A 55 5.23 -0.28 -0.43
N VAL A 56 5.88 -1.39 -0.07
CA VAL A 56 5.48 -2.20 1.09
C VAL A 56 5.53 -1.38 2.38
N ARG A 57 6.60 -0.62 2.60
CA ARG A 57 6.74 0.20 3.80
C ARG A 57 5.62 1.22 3.92
N ASN A 58 5.33 1.95 2.84
CA ASN A 58 4.23 2.91 2.82
C ASN A 58 2.88 2.26 3.13
N LEU A 59 2.60 1.07 2.57
CA LEU A 59 1.34 0.37 2.82
C LEU A 59 1.22 -0.15 4.26
N VAL A 60 2.32 -0.65 4.83
CA VAL A 60 2.35 -1.08 6.23
C VAL A 60 2.21 0.10 7.18
N ASP A 61 2.87 1.24 6.88
CA ASP A 61 2.73 2.47 7.67
C ASP A 61 1.27 2.94 7.70
N LEU A 62 0.54 2.84 6.58
CA LEU A 62 -0.91 3.10 6.53
C LEU A 62 -1.71 2.16 7.43
N CYS A 63 -1.39 0.86 7.48
CA CYS A 63 -2.02 -0.08 8.41
C CYS A 63 -1.77 0.32 9.88
N LEU A 64 -0.51 0.59 10.22
CA LEU A 64 -0.09 0.96 11.57
C LEU A 64 -0.75 2.27 12.02
N MET A 65 -0.91 3.24 11.13
CA MET A 65 -1.62 4.48 11.45
C MET A 65 -3.08 4.25 11.84
N ILE A 66 -3.78 3.29 11.22
CA ILE A 66 -5.17 2.98 11.59
C ILE A 66 -5.21 2.37 12.99
N GLU A 67 -4.29 1.45 13.28
CA GLU A 67 -4.20 0.77 14.58
C GLU A 67 -3.78 1.72 15.72
N ASP A 68 -2.79 2.59 15.50
CA ASP A 68 -2.37 3.62 16.49
C ASP A 68 -3.53 4.57 16.83
N ASN A 69 -4.27 5.01 15.81
CA ASN A 69 -5.46 5.82 16.03
C ASN A 69 -6.51 5.06 16.85
N ALA A 70 -6.76 3.78 16.55
CA ALA A 70 -7.71 2.97 17.31
C ALA A 70 -7.30 2.82 18.79
N ILE A 71 -6.02 2.59 19.08
CA ILE A 71 -5.50 2.47 20.44
C ILE A 71 -5.66 3.78 21.21
N ARG A 72 -5.36 4.93 20.59
CA ARG A 72 -5.52 6.25 21.22
C ARG A 72 -6.95 6.54 21.69
N TYR A 73 -7.97 6.10 20.95
CA TYR A 73 -9.36 6.25 21.38
C TYR A 73 -9.70 5.42 22.63
N LEU A 74 -9.06 4.27 22.81
CA LEU A 74 -9.31 3.39 23.96
C LEU A 74 -8.57 3.85 25.22
N THR A 75 -7.39 4.45 25.08
CA THR A 75 -6.57 4.93 26.21
C THR A 75 -6.93 6.35 26.67
N SER A 76 -7.91 7.00 26.04
CA SER A 76 -8.38 8.35 26.41
C SER A 76 -9.55 8.34 27.42
N PHE A 77 -9.84 7.19 28.03
CA PHE A 77 -10.80 7.00 29.12
C PHE A 77 -10.06 6.66 30.42
#